data_AF-A0A1E1WL08-F1
#
_entry.id   AF-A0A1E1WL08-F1
#
_cell.length_a   1.000
_cell.length_b   1.000
_cell.length_c   1.000
_cell.angle_alpha   90.00
_cell.angle_beta   90.00
_cell.angle_gamma   90.00
#
_symmetry.space_group_name_H-M   'P 1'
#
loop_
_entity.id
_entity.type
_entity.pdbx_description
1 polymer ?
#
loop_
_entity_poly.entity_id
_entity_poly.type
_entity_poly.pdbx_seq_one_letter_code
_entity_poly.pdbx_strand_id
1 'polypeptide(L)'
;MANFEGDLTGLSEKQLNFIENVIEKRGYVNPKVTVQPLGRAGDNYIAIVKRITVEENGETLKIVAKVAPVIEDLRNTMQTKEVFYNEHVVYTELLPKFTELEVEAEIPKKERLRYAACLGSLDEEPNEIILLEDLQEPGFTLLDRFKALQNDQMKLIIENIAKLHALSFALKNKELETFDKIRNKLYNSRLHMGKEPTTKHFLNHIENQFLDLLDEEKYKQAIKGKISGMDGLMGKLHKADKDSKHLVIQQGDCWTNNVLFRLQDENVVECCMIDYQFACANLPVDDVYQVLFNCSDYDSRAKHFQEWLDYYHMYFTKYLYHFGLKADNVYSKEQFESDMIRYGKFALGQAAFSSSFLLKNDEDAEKMKSAMDSGITELTDEMLKELTSSGSSSMVKLKTRLEELVDSFIELGYL
;
A
#
# COMPACT_ATOMS: atom_id res chain seq x y z
N MET A 1 -17.54 -6.40 -31.62
CA MET A 1 -17.78 -5.33 -30.64
C MET A 1 -18.36 -5.94 -29.39
N ALA A 2 -17.65 -5.83 -28.28
CA ALA A 2 -18.14 -6.18 -26.95
C ALA A 2 -19.35 -5.32 -26.60
N ASN A 3 -20.37 -5.92 -25.97
CA ASN A 3 -21.56 -5.19 -25.54
C ASN A 3 -21.42 -4.79 -24.07
N PHE A 4 -21.00 -3.54 -23.83
CA PHE A 4 -20.82 -2.99 -22.49
C PHE A 4 -22.16 -2.55 -21.86
N GLU A 5 -22.43 -3.00 -20.65
CA GLU A 5 -23.58 -2.60 -19.83
C GLU A 5 -23.17 -2.37 -18.36
N GLY A 6 -24.04 -1.72 -17.58
CA GLY A 6 -23.82 -1.45 -16.15
C GLY A 6 -23.25 -0.04 -15.89
N ASP A 7 -22.41 0.08 -14.86
CA ASP A 7 -21.84 1.37 -14.45
C ASP A 7 -20.59 1.74 -15.26
N LEU A 8 -20.80 2.47 -16.34
CA LEU A 8 -19.73 3.00 -17.20
C LEU A 8 -19.21 4.38 -16.74
N THR A 9 -19.76 4.93 -15.66
CA THR A 9 -19.39 6.27 -15.17
C THR A 9 -17.91 6.34 -14.84
N GLY A 10 -17.21 7.37 -15.30
CA GLY A 10 -15.77 7.55 -15.07
C GLY A 10 -14.85 6.73 -15.98
N LEU A 11 -15.38 5.98 -16.95
CA LEU A 11 -14.60 5.35 -18.01
C LEU A 11 -14.63 6.22 -19.28
N SER A 12 -13.45 6.51 -19.84
CA SER A 12 -13.33 7.18 -21.13
C SER A 12 -13.54 6.19 -22.30
N GLU A 13 -13.87 6.70 -23.49
CA GLU A 13 -13.94 5.88 -24.71
C GLU A 13 -12.61 5.14 -24.97
N LYS A 14 -11.49 5.78 -24.66
CA LYS A 14 -10.16 5.18 -24.81
C LYS A 14 -9.95 4.00 -23.84
N GLN A 15 -10.41 4.14 -22.60
CA GLN A 15 -10.37 3.05 -21.62
C GLN A 15 -11.30 1.89 -22.01
N LEU A 16 -12.51 2.18 -22.52
CA LEU A 16 -13.42 1.16 -23.02
C LEU A 16 -12.82 0.38 -24.21
N ASN A 17 -12.24 1.10 -25.18
CA ASN A 17 -11.53 0.49 -26.30
C ASN A 17 -10.33 -0.35 -25.83
N PHE A 18 -9.60 0.11 -24.81
CA PHE A 18 -8.50 -0.66 -24.23
C PHE A 18 -8.99 -1.96 -23.58
N ILE A 19 -10.07 -1.89 -22.79
CA ILE A 19 -10.71 -3.07 -22.18
C ILE A 19 -11.15 -4.05 -23.27
N GLU A 20 -11.82 -3.58 -24.32
CA GLU A 20 -12.25 -4.42 -25.44
C GLU A 20 -11.05 -5.13 -26.10
N ASN A 21 -9.98 -4.41 -26.41
CA ASN A 21 -8.76 -4.99 -26.98
C ASN A 21 -8.14 -6.06 -26.08
N VAL A 22 -8.17 -5.88 -24.76
CA VAL A 22 -7.64 -6.84 -23.77
C VAL A 22 -8.51 -8.11 -23.72
N ILE A 23 -9.82 -7.96 -23.87
CA ILE A 23 -10.80 -9.05 -23.93
C ILE A 23 -10.65 -9.84 -25.25
N GLU A 24 -10.57 -9.15 -26.40
CA GLU A 24 -10.41 -9.78 -27.72
C GLU A 24 -9.09 -10.57 -27.81
N LYS A 25 -7.98 -10.04 -27.28
CA LYS A 25 -6.69 -10.74 -27.21
C LYS A 25 -6.74 -12.05 -26.41
N ARG A 26 -7.76 -12.23 -25.57
CA ARG A 26 -8.00 -13.48 -24.80
C ARG A 26 -8.92 -14.45 -25.51
N GLY A 27 -9.33 -14.14 -26.74
CA GLY A 27 -10.13 -15.01 -27.58
C GLY A 27 -11.64 -14.82 -27.42
N TYR A 28 -12.08 -13.82 -26.65
CA TYR A 28 -13.52 -13.55 -26.52
C TYR A 28 -14.04 -12.80 -27.75
N VAL A 29 -15.13 -13.27 -28.36
CA VAL A 29 -15.69 -12.71 -29.61
C VAL A 29 -17.13 -12.23 -29.39
N ASN A 30 -17.31 -10.90 -29.38
CA ASN A 30 -18.59 -10.25 -29.04
C ASN A 30 -19.19 -10.70 -27.69
N PRO A 31 -18.40 -10.74 -26.60
CA PRO A 31 -18.92 -11.13 -25.29
C PRO A 31 -19.91 -10.09 -24.76
N LYS A 32 -20.74 -10.54 -23.81
CA LYS A 32 -21.48 -9.65 -22.93
C LYS A 32 -20.51 -9.13 -21.85
N VAL A 33 -20.44 -7.82 -21.67
CA VAL A 33 -19.51 -7.20 -20.71
C VAL A 33 -20.30 -6.34 -19.71
N THR A 34 -20.38 -6.81 -18.46
CA THR A 34 -21.08 -6.09 -17.39
C THR A 34 -20.06 -5.40 -16.47
N VAL A 35 -20.20 -4.10 -16.27
CA VAL A 35 -19.34 -3.28 -15.41
C VAL A 35 -20.08 -2.89 -14.13
N GLN A 36 -19.44 -3.08 -12.97
CA GLN A 36 -20.00 -2.79 -11.66
C GLN A 36 -18.98 -2.05 -10.79
N PRO A 37 -19.39 -1.14 -9.89
CA PRO A 37 -18.49 -0.62 -8.87
C PRO A 37 -17.93 -1.76 -8.00
N LEU A 38 -16.68 -1.64 -7.56
CA LEU A 38 -16.06 -2.59 -6.64
C LEU A 38 -15.40 -1.85 -5.46
N GLY A 39 -15.68 -2.34 -4.24
CA GLY A 39 -15.19 -1.74 -3.00
C GLY A 39 -16.24 -0.88 -2.29
N ARG A 40 -15.92 -0.47 -1.06
CA ARG A 40 -16.71 0.44 -0.23
C ARG A 40 -16.00 1.79 -0.12
N ALA A 41 -16.71 2.78 0.42
CA ALA A 41 -16.09 4.06 0.74
C ALA A 41 -14.93 3.91 1.73
N GLY A 42 -13.81 4.58 1.42
CA GLY A 42 -12.55 4.47 2.18
C GLY A 42 -11.66 3.28 1.81
N ASP A 43 -12.08 2.40 0.90
CA ASP A 43 -11.20 1.32 0.40
C ASP A 43 -10.23 1.83 -0.67
N ASN A 44 -10.61 2.87 -1.44
CA ASN A 44 -9.80 3.45 -2.51
C ASN A 44 -10.03 4.98 -2.59
N TYR A 45 -9.07 5.75 -2.09
CA TYR A 45 -9.11 7.22 -2.10
C TYR A 45 -8.62 7.84 -3.40
N ILE A 46 -7.72 7.16 -4.12
CA ILE A 46 -6.97 7.73 -5.27
C ILE A 46 -7.46 7.16 -6.62
N ALA A 47 -8.33 6.14 -6.62
CA ALA A 47 -8.77 5.45 -7.83
C ALA A 47 -10.27 5.10 -7.82
N ILE A 48 -10.84 4.99 -9.02
CA ILE A 48 -12.13 4.34 -9.24
C ILE A 48 -11.86 2.87 -9.51
N VAL A 49 -12.43 1.98 -8.71
CA VAL A 49 -12.27 0.52 -8.89
C VAL A 49 -13.59 -0.07 -9.36
N LYS A 50 -13.52 -0.82 -10.46
CA LYS A 50 -14.68 -1.48 -11.08
C LYS A 50 -14.40 -2.96 -11.27
N ARG A 51 -15.43 -3.78 -11.12
CA ARG A 51 -15.45 -5.16 -11.57
C ARG A 51 -16.02 -5.23 -12.98
N ILE A 52 -15.31 -5.89 -13.88
CA ILE A 52 -15.75 -6.18 -15.24
C ILE A 52 -15.97 -7.69 -15.34
N THR A 53 -17.20 -8.09 -15.68
CA THR A 53 -17.56 -9.48 -15.91
C THR A 53 -17.78 -9.68 -17.40
N VAL A 54 -17.01 -10.59 -17.99
CA VAL A 54 -17.05 -10.94 -19.42
C VAL A 54 -17.67 -12.32 -19.54
N GLU A 55 -18.78 -12.43 -20.28
CA GLU A 55 -19.52 -13.68 -20.48
C GLU A 55 -19.62 -14.03 -21.96
N GLU A 56 -19.20 -15.24 -22.32
CA GLU A 56 -19.34 -15.78 -23.67
C GLU A 56 -19.48 -17.31 -23.62
N ASN A 57 -20.47 -17.88 -24.32
CA ASN A 57 -20.68 -19.33 -24.45
C ASN A 57 -20.72 -20.12 -23.11
N GLY A 58 -21.09 -19.46 -22.00
CA GLY A 58 -21.12 -20.05 -20.66
C GLY A 58 -19.79 -19.98 -19.90
N GLU A 59 -18.74 -19.42 -20.49
CA GLU A 59 -17.49 -19.06 -19.81
C GLU A 59 -17.60 -17.65 -19.22
N THR A 60 -17.01 -17.45 -18.05
CA THR A 60 -16.99 -16.17 -17.34
C THR A 60 -15.56 -15.80 -16.98
N LEU A 61 -15.16 -14.57 -17.30
CA LEU A 61 -13.92 -13.95 -16.84
C LEU A 61 -14.26 -12.71 -16.00
N LYS A 62 -13.72 -12.64 -14.78
CA LYS A 62 -13.83 -11.46 -13.92
C LYS A 62 -12.51 -10.73 -13.82
N ILE A 63 -12.59 -9.42 -13.99
CA ILE A 63 -11.46 -8.50 -14.05
C ILE A 63 -11.72 -7.37 -13.06
N VAL A 64 -10.69 -6.98 -12.32
CA VAL A 64 -10.69 -5.74 -11.55
C VAL A 64 -10.01 -4.66 -12.40
N ALA A 65 -10.73 -3.57 -12.65
CA ALA A 65 -10.23 -2.39 -13.32
C ALA A 65 -9.99 -1.28 -12.29
N LYS A 66 -8.71 -0.90 -12.09
CA LYS A 66 -8.33 0.28 -11.33
C LYS A 66 -8.10 1.44 -12.31
N VAL A 67 -8.90 2.49 -12.17
CA VAL A 67 -9.02 3.58 -13.15
C VAL A 67 -8.60 4.88 -12.49
N ALA A 68 -7.69 5.62 -13.12
CA ALA A 68 -7.28 6.92 -12.62
C ALA A 68 -8.41 7.95 -12.77
N PRO A 69 -8.58 8.87 -11.79
CA PRO A 69 -9.46 10.00 -11.95
C PRO A 69 -9.02 10.88 -13.11
N VAL A 70 -10.00 11.50 -13.78
CA VAL A 70 -9.78 12.42 -14.92
C VAL A 70 -9.75 13.90 -14.49
N ILE A 71 -10.11 14.20 -13.24
CA ILE A 71 -10.21 15.56 -12.72
C ILE A 71 -8.80 16.12 -12.48
N GLU A 72 -8.41 17.13 -13.25
CA GLU A 72 -7.04 17.67 -13.29
C GLU A 72 -6.51 18.10 -11.92
N ASP A 73 -7.28 18.85 -11.15
CA ASP A 73 -6.86 19.33 -9.82
C ASP A 73 -6.65 18.19 -8.82
N LEU A 74 -7.52 17.18 -8.85
CA LEU A 74 -7.36 15.97 -8.05
C LEU A 74 -6.10 15.20 -8.48
N ARG A 75 -5.87 15.09 -9.78
CA ARG A 75 -4.69 14.41 -10.33
C ARG A 75 -3.39 15.07 -9.88
N ASN A 76 -3.33 16.40 -9.93
CA ASN A 76 -2.18 17.18 -9.51
C ASN A 76 -1.93 17.06 -7.99
N THR A 77 -2.99 17.18 -7.20
CA THR A 77 -2.91 17.11 -5.72
C THR A 77 -2.47 15.72 -5.24
N MET A 78 -3.00 14.66 -5.85
CA MET A 78 -2.71 13.26 -5.47
C MET A 78 -1.51 12.65 -6.19
N GLN A 79 -0.84 13.40 -7.08
CA GLN A 79 0.25 12.88 -7.93
C GLN A 79 -0.19 11.62 -8.69
N THR A 80 -1.43 11.65 -9.20
CA THR A 80 -2.13 10.46 -9.74
C THR A 80 -1.31 9.79 -10.84
N LYS A 81 -0.71 10.59 -11.73
CA LYS A 81 0.13 10.09 -12.81
C LYS A 81 1.29 9.25 -12.28
N GLU A 82 2.03 9.79 -11.31
CA GLU A 82 3.22 9.15 -10.76
C GLU A 82 2.88 7.88 -9.98
N VAL A 83 1.81 7.90 -9.18
CA VAL A 83 1.43 6.75 -8.35
C VAL A 83 0.80 5.63 -9.19
N PHE A 84 0.04 5.96 -10.24
CA PHE A 84 -0.41 4.96 -11.23
C PHE A 84 0.76 4.41 -12.05
N TYR A 85 1.75 5.24 -12.40
CA TYR A 85 2.95 4.79 -13.09
C TYR A 85 3.76 3.80 -12.25
N ASN A 86 3.89 4.04 -10.94
CA ASN A 86 4.52 3.08 -10.03
C ASN A 86 3.83 1.71 -10.09
N GLU A 87 2.51 1.70 -9.95
CA GLU A 87 1.74 0.46 -9.97
C GLU A 87 1.82 -0.23 -11.34
N HIS A 88 1.78 0.54 -12.44
CA HIS A 88 2.04 0.04 -13.79
C HIS A 88 3.40 -0.68 -13.88
N VAL A 89 4.49 -0.04 -13.44
CA VAL A 89 5.84 -0.61 -13.47
C VAL A 89 5.92 -1.88 -12.61
N VAL A 90 5.29 -1.89 -11.44
CA VAL A 90 5.30 -3.05 -10.57
C VAL A 90 4.62 -4.26 -11.21
N TYR A 91 3.42 -4.07 -11.77
CA TYR A 91 2.66 -5.16 -12.37
C TYR A 91 3.18 -5.62 -13.73
N THR A 92 3.77 -4.72 -14.53
CA THR A 92 4.20 -5.03 -15.90
C THR A 92 5.67 -5.40 -16.00
N GLU A 93 6.51 -4.99 -15.05
CA GLU A 93 7.96 -5.23 -15.08
C GLU A 93 8.45 -5.98 -13.84
N LEU A 94 8.21 -5.47 -12.63
CA LEU A 94 8.83 -5.99 -11.41
C LEU A 94 8.33 -7.39 -11.02
N LEU A 95 7.02 -7.55 -10.84
CA LEU A 95 6.41 -8.81 -10.40
C LEU A 95 6.61 -9.94 -11.44
N PRO A 96 6.48 -9.69 -12.76
CA PRO A 96 6.90 -10.67 -13.76
C PRO A 96 8.36 -11.07 -13.64
N LYS A 97 9.27 -10.10 -13.41
CA LYS A 97 10.69 -10.40 -13.24
C LYS A 97 10.97 -11.21 -11.97
N PHE A 98 10.25 -10.95 -10.89
CA PHE A 98 10.32 -11.76 -9.68
C PHE A 98 9.86 -13.20 -9.94
N THR A 99 8.77 -13.38 -10.69
CA THR A 99 8.32 -14.73 -11.09
C THR A 99 9.38 -15.47 -11.91
N GLU A 100 10.06 -14.77 -12.84
CA GLU A 100 11.16 -15.34 -13.62
C GLU A 100 12.28 -15.84 -12.71
N LEU A 101 12.73 -15.01 -11.75
CA LEU A 101 13.74 -15.39 -10.77
C LEU A 101 13.33 -16.62 -9.94
N GLU A 102 12.08 -16.69 -9.50
CA GLU A 102 11.55 -17.82 -8.73
C GLU A 102 11.47 -19.10 -9.56
N VAL A 103 11.11 -19.00 -10.85
CA VAL A 103 11.11 -20.13 -11.79
C VAL A 103 12.52 -20.65 -12.01
N GLU A 104 13.48 -19.77 -12.27
CA GLU A 104 14.90 -20.13 -12.43
C GLU A 104 15.50 -20.78 -11.19
N ALA A 105 15.09 -20.32 -10.01
CA ALA A 105 15.51 -20.90 -8.73
C ALA A 105 14.74 -22.18 -8.36
N GLU A 106 13.89 -22.69 -9.25
CA GLU A 106 13.07 -23.90 -9.07
C GLU A 106 12.19 -23.86 -7.81
N ILE A 107 11.79 -22.67 -7.37
CA ILE A 107 10.92 -22.50 -6.20
C ILE A 107 9.53 -23.07 -6.56
N PRO A 108 8.94 -23.96 -5.75
CA PRO A 108 7.61 -24.49 -6.01
C PRO A 108 6.55 -23.39 -6.10
N LYS A 109 5.61 -23.47 -7.04
CA LYS A 109 4.57 -22.44 -7.26
C LYS A 109 3.83 -22.01 -5.99
N LYS A 110 3.59 -22.93 -5.06
CA LYS A 110 2.91 -22.68 -3.77
C LYS A 110 3.73 -21.87 -2.76
N GLU A 111 5.06 -21.78 -2.94
CA GLU A 111 5.97 -21.06 -2.04
C GLU A 111 6.34 -19.68 -2.60
N ARG A 112 6.04 -19.45 -3.89
CA ARG A 112 6.28 -18.19 -4.60
C ARG A 112 5.47 -17.02 -4.04
N LEU A 113 5.92 -15.81 -4.30
CA LEU A 113 5.17 -14.61 -3.98
C LEU A 113 3.89 -14.56 -4.83
N ARG A 114 2.73 -14.59 -4.17
CA ARG A 114 1.43 -14.45 -4.85
C ARG A 114 1.09 -12.98 -5.06
N TYR A 115 0.74 -12.63 -6.29
CA TYR A 115 0.20 -11.32 -6.69
C TYR A 115 -0.90 -11.51 -7.75
N ALA A 116 -1.80 -10.52 -7.90
CA ALA A 116 -2.85 -10.55 -8.93
C ALA A 116 -2.24 -10.53 -10.34
N ALA A 117 -2.66 -11.42 -11.24
CA ALA A 117 -2.15 -11.39 -12.60
C ALA A 117 -2.56 -10.09 -13.32
N CYS A 118 -1.60 -9.39 -13.92
CA CYS A 118 -1.86 -8.22 -14.75
C CYS A 118 -2.41 -8.67 -16.11
N LEU A 119 -3.64 -8.28 -16.40
CA LEU A 119 -4.33 -8.63 -17.64
C LEU A 119 -4.07 -7.60 -18.75
N GLY A 120 -3.80 -6.36 -18.36
CA GLY A 120 -3.39 -5.27 -19.22
C GLY A 120 -3.20 -4.00 -18.40
N SER A 121 -2.31 -3.12 -18.85
CA SER A 121 -2.17 -1.78 -18.28
C SER A 121 -1.97 -0.76 -19.38
N LEU A 122 -2.69 0.36 -19.27
CA LEU A 122 -2.54 1.54 -20.10
C LEU A 122 -2.00 2.65 -19.21
N ASP A 123 -0.77 3.09 -19.49
CA ASP A 123 -0.11 4.22 -18.86
C ASP A 123 -0.13 5.41 -19.82
N GLU A 124 -1.30 6.03 -19.95
CA GLU A 124 -1.46 7.22 -20.78
C GLU A 124 -2.40 8.21 -20.12
N GLU A 125 -1.86 9.33 -19.67
CA GLU A 125 -2.61 10.43 -19.07
C GLU A 125 -3.65 11.04 -20.02
N PRO A 126 -4.90 11.31 -19.58
CA PRO A 126 -5.52 11.04 -18.27
C PRO A 126 -6.32 9.71 -18.23
N ASN A 127 -5.98 8.76 -19.09
CA ASN A 127 -6.68 7.51 -19.33
C ASN A 127 -6.06 6.30 -18.62
N GLU A 128 -5.23 6.50 -17.59
CA GLU A 128 -4.52 5.41 -16.93
C GLU A 128 -5.50 4.37 -16.38
N ILE A 129 -5.25 3.10 -16.70
CA ILE A 129 -6.07 1.98 -16.26
C ILE A 129 -5.21 0.72 -16.11
N ILE A 130 -5.42 -0.02 -15.02
CA ILE A 130 -4.79 -1.31 -14.76
C ILE A 130 -5.89 -2.36 -14.62
N LEU A 131 -5.81 -3.40 -15.43
CA LEU A 131 -6.73 -4.54 -15.45
C LEU A 131 -6.04 -5.72 -14.78
N LEU A 132 -6.60 -6.20 -13.68
CA LEU A 132 -6.04 -7.24 -12.83
C LEU A 132 -7.00 -8.44 -12.73
N GLU A 133 -6.44 -9.62 -12.43
CA GLU A 133 -7.18 -10.79 -11.98
C GLU A 133 -8.08 -10.44 -10.77
N ASP A 134 -9.35 -10.86 -10.83
CA ASP A 134 -10.23 -10.75 -9.67
C ASP A 134 -9.93 -11.85 -8.65
N LEU A 135 -9.18 -11.48 -7.59
CA LEU A 135 -8.77 -12.38 -6.52
C LEU A 135 -9.93 -12.90 -5.65
N GLN A 136 -11.15 -12.36 -5.80
CA GLN A 136 -12.32 -12.96 -5.14
C GLN A 136 -12.70 -14.32 -5.76
N GLU A 137 -12.37 -14.57 -7.03
CA GLU A 137 -12.63 -15.87 -7.68
C GLU A 137 -11.89 -17.04 -7.00
N PRO A 138 -10.58 -16.93 -6.69
CA PRO A 138 -9.89 -17.92 -5.86
C PRO A 138 -10.21 -17.81 -4.36
N GLY A 139 -11.21 -17.03 -3.95
CA GLY A 139 -11.72 -16.97 -2.58
C GLY A 139 -10.96 -16.02 -1.65
N PHE A 140 -10.21 -15.05 -2.18
CA PHE A 140 -9.61 -14.02 -1.33
C PHE A 140 -10.63 -12.91 -1.01
N THR A 141 -10.58 -12.40 0.22
CA THR A 141 -11.44 -11.32 0.70
C THR A 141 -10.64 -10.32 1.53
N LEU A 142 -11.12 -9.07 1.59
CA LEU A 142 -10.66 -8.13 2.60
C LEU A 142 -11.17 -8.58 3.98
N LEU A 143 -10.33 -8.35 4.99
CA LEU A 143 -10.75 -8.44 6.39
C LEU A 143 -11.31 -7.09 6.85
N ASP A 144 -11.98 -7.09 8.00
CA ASP A 144 -12.55 -5.88 8.59
C ASP A 144 -11.44 -4.90 9.00
N ARG A 145 -11.35 -3.77 8.28
CA ARG A 145 -10.32 -2.73 8.47
C ARG A 145 -10.33 -2.09 9.85
N PHE A 146 -11.45 -2.17 10.57
CA PHE A 146 -11.58 -1.61 11.92
C PHE A 146 -11.09 -2.57 13.01
N LYS A 147 -10.65 -3.78 12.64
CA LYS A 147 -10.11 -4.77 13.57
C LYS A 147 -8.62 -4.96 13.32
N ALA A 148 -7.87 -5.06 14.41
CA ALA A 148 -6.49 -5.48 14.36
C ALA A 148 -6.40 -6.92 13.83
N LEU A 149 -5.35 -7.18 13.06
CA LEU A 149 -5.05 -8.52 12.57
C LEU A 149 -4.56 -9.41 13.70
N GLN A 150 -5.02 -10.65 13.68
CA GLN A 150 -4.58 -11.71 14.59
C GLN A 150 -3.15 -12.16 14.24
N ASN A 151 -2.47 -12.84 15.17
CA ASN A 151 -1.07 -13.25 15.00
C ASN A 151 -0.80 -14.01 13.69
N ASP A 152 -1.67 -14.96 13.34
CA ASP A 152 -1.48 -15.77 12.12
C ASP A 152 -1.70 -14.95 10.84
N GLN A 153 -2.61 -13.96 10.86
CA GLN A 153 -2.81 -13.02 9.77
C GLN A 153 -1.59 -12.10 9.59
N MET A 154 -1.05 -11.59 10.70
CA MET A 154 0.15 -10.76 10.72
C MET A 154 1.35 -11.51 10.13
N LYS A 155 1.55 -12.77 10.53
CA LYS A 155 2.63 -13.62 10.02
C LYS A 155 2.58 -13.80 8.51
N LEU A 156 1.39 -13.96 7.92
CA LEU A 156 1.27 -14.10 6.46
C LEU A 156 1.69 -12.83 5.72
N ILE A 157 1.33 -11.64 6.22
CA ILE A 157 1.79 -10.38 5.63
C ILE A 157 3.31 -10.26 5.75
N ILE A 158 3.85 -10.53 6.95
CA ILE A 158 5.28 -10.48 7.25
C ILE A 158 6.07 -11.41 6.32
N GLU A 159 5.56 -12.63 6.09
CA GLU A 159 6.13 -13.57 5.13
C GLU A 159 6.15 -13.00 3.71
N ASN A 160 5.05 -12.39 3.26
CA ASN A 160 4.97 -11.80 1.92
C ASN A 160 5.93 -10.62 1.72
N ILE A 161 6.05 -9.69 2.67
CA ILE A 161 7.02 -8.60 2.57
C ILE A 161 8.46 -9.12 2.66
N ALA A 162 8.72 -10.17 3.44
CA ALA A 162 10.03 -10.80 3.51
C ALA A 162 10.43 -11.44 2.16
N LYS A 163 9.49 -12.13 1.49
CA LYS A 163 9.68 -12.66 0.13
C LYS A 163 9.93 -11.55 -0.88
N LEU A 164 9.11 -10.49 -0.86
CA LEU A 164 9.26 -9.32 -1.74
C LEU A 164 10.65 -8.70 -1.60
N HIS A 165 11.10 -8.43 -0.37
CA HIS A 165 12.42 -7.87 -0.11
C HIS A 165 13.56 -8.82 -0.54
N ALA A 166 13.43 -10.12 -0.27
CA ALA A 166 14.44 -11.10 -0.69
C ALA A 166 14.55 -11.20 -2.22
N LEU A 167 13.43 -11.17 -2.94
CA LEU A 167 13.40 -11.12 -4.41
C LEU A 167 14.05 -9.84 -4.95
N SER A 168 13.80 -8.71 -4.30
CA SER A 168 14.47 -7.46 -4.65
C SER A 168 15.98 -7.55 -4.49
N PHE A 169 16.49 -8.17 -3.42
CA PHE A 169 17.93 -8.41 -3.26
C PHE A 169 18.47 -9.42 -4.27
N ALA A 170 17.70 -10.47 -4.57
CA ALA A 170 18.07 -11.46 -5.57
C ALA A 170 18.21 -10.82 -6.96
N LEU A 171 17.25 -9.96 -7.35
CA LEU A 171 17.31 -9.18 -8.58
C LEU A 171 18.53 -8.27 -8.60
N LYS A 172 18.75 -7.48 -7.53
CA LYS A 172 19.91 -6.58 -7.42
C LYS A 172 21.24 -7.31 -7.54
N ASN A 173 21.35 -8.52 -6.97
CA ASN A 173 22.57 -9.31 -7.01
C ASN A 173 22.80 -9.98 -8.38
N LYS A 174 21.75 -10.52 -9.00
CA LYS A 174 21.85 -11.23 -10.29
C LYS A 174 21.91 -10.27 -11.48
N GLU A 175 21.13 -9.19 -11.44
CA GLU A 175 20.90 -8.26 -12.54
C GLU A 175 20.80 -6.82 -12.04
N LEU A 176 21.92 -6.25 -11.58
CA LEU A 176 21.98 -4.90 -11.03
C LEU A 176 21.42 -3.83 -12.00
N GLU A 177 21.70 -3.95 -13.30
CA GLU A 177 21.19 -3.01 -14.30
C GLU A 177 19.66 -3.03 -14.41
N THR A 178 19.05 -4.23 -14.36
CA THR A 178 17.59 -4.40 -14.35
C THR A 178 17.00 -3.80 -13.08
N PHE A 179 17.61 -4.07 -11.92
CA PHE A 179 17.20 -3.49 -10.64
C PHE A 179 17.25 -1.96 -10.68
N ASP A 180 18.36 -1.37 -11.12
CA ASP A 180 18.54 0.08 -11.17
C ASP A 180 17.57 0.71 -12.17
N LYS A 181 17.33 0.07 -13.32
CA LYS A 181 16.33 0.54 -14.29
C LYS A 181 14.93 0.61 -13.68
N ILE A 182 14.49 -0.43 -12.98
CA ILE A 182 13.16 -0.45 -12.33
C ILE A 182 13.13 0.58 -11.20
N ARG A 183 14.13 0.57 -10.31
CA ARG A 183 14.25 1.53 -9.20
C ARG A 183 14.15 2.98 -9.68
N ASN A 184 14.82 3.33 -10.78
CA ASN A 184 14.85 4.70 -11.30
C ASN A 184 13.53 5.12 -11.98
N LYS A 185 12.65 4.18 -12.32
CA LYS A 185 11.29 4.47 -12.80
C LYS A 185 10.33 4.80 -11.65
N LEU A 186 10.56 4.23 -10.47
CA LEU A 186 9.66 4.37 -9.34
C LEU A 186 9.81 5.75 -8.67
N TYR A 187 8.68 6.44 -8.56
CA TYR A 187 8.56 7.74 -7.94
C TYR A 187 8.26 7.61 -6.44
N ASN A 188 9.07 8.25 -5.60
CA ASN A 188 8.85 8.26 -4.15
C ASN A 188 8.01 9.49 -3.74
N SER A 189 6.69 9.34 -3.74
CA SER A 189 5.71 10.40 -3.39
C SER A 189 5.94 10.99 -1.99
N ARG A 190 6.44 10.17 -1.05
CA ARG A 190 6.71 10.57 0.34
C ARG A 190 7.82 11.64 0.46
N LEU A 191 8.69 11.79 -0.54
CA LEU A 191 9.69 12.87 -0.62
C LEU A 191 9.12 14.22 -1.07
N HIS A 192 7.87 14.24 -1.52
CA HIS A 192 7.21 15.41 -2.09
C HIS A 192 5.98 15.86 -1.29
N MET A 193 5.44 14.99 -0.43
CA MET A 193 4.27 15.26 0.41
C MET A 193 4.36 16.58 1.21
N GLY A 194 5.50 16.95 1.80
CA GLY A 194 5.60 18.22 2.55
C GLY A 194 6.05 19.45 1.76
N LYS A 195 6.34 19.30 0.46
CA LYS A 195 6.84 20.41 -0.39
C LYS A 195 5.73 21.30 -0.94
N GLU A 196 4.54 20.74 -1.11
CA GLU A 196 3.39 21.47 -1.59
C GLU A 196 2.70 22.17 -0.39
N PRO A 197 2.45 23.50 -0.48
CA PRO A 197 1.88 24.28 0.64
C PRO A 197 0.58 23.73 1.22
N THR A 198 -0.33 23.25 0.38
CA THR A 198 -1.66 22.72 0.78
C THR A 198 -1.52 21.44 1.58
N THR A 199 -0.65 20.54 1.16
CA THR A 199 -0.35 19.27 1.83
C THR A 199 0.37 19.53 3.14
N LYS A 200 1.29 20.51 3.17
CA LYS A 200 1.91 20.95 4.42
C LYS A 200 0.88 21.53 5.40
N HIS A 201 -0.07 22.33 4.92
CA HIS A 201 -1.16 22.86 5.75
C HIS A 201 -2.02 21.73 6.32
N PHE A 202 -2.38 20.75 5.49
CA PHE A 202 -3.10 19.55 5.90
C PHE A 202 -2.38 18.75 6.99
N LEU A 203 -1.07 18.49 6.84
CA LEU A 203 -0.28 17.79 7.85
C LEU A 203 -0.20 18.55 9.18
N ASN A 204 -0.05 19.88 9.15
CA ASN A 204 -0.07 20.71 10.35
C ASN A 204 -1.43 20.68 11.04
N HIS A 205 -2.51 20.74 10.26
CA HIS A 205 -3.87 20.69 10.78
C HIS A 205 -4.17 19.37 11.49
N ILE A 206 -3.81 18.23 10.87
CA ILE A 206 -3.92 16.91 11.50
C ILE A 206 -3.14 16.86 12.82
N GLU A 207 -1.88 17.33 12.81
CA GLU A 207 -1.06 17.31 14.01
C GLU A 207 -1.69 18.15 15.14
N ASN A 208 -2.15 19.36 14.84
CA ASN A 208 -2.80 20.23 15.83
C ASN A 208 -4.05 19.58 16.43
N GLN A 209 -4.90 18.95 15.60
CA GLN A 209 -6.06 18.21 16.11
C GLN A 209 -5.67 17.07 17.05
N PHE A 210 -4.59 16.36 16.74
CA PHE A 210 -4.12 15.27 17.59
C PHE A 210 -3.59 15.81 18.92
N LEU A 211 -2.85 16.92 18.89
CA LEU A 211 -2.35 17.58 20.09
C LEU A 211 -3.47 18.11 20.99
N ASP A 212 -4.58 18.57 20.41
CA ASP A 212 -5.78 19.01 21.14
C ASP A 212 -6.57 17.82 21.72
N LEU A 213 -6.56 16.68 21.03
CA LEU A 213 -7.27 15.46 21.43
C LEU A 213 -6.60 14.72 22.60
N LEU A 214 -5.27 14.77 22.67
CA LEU A 214 -4.48 14.13 23.72
C LEU A 214 -4.59 14.93 25.03
N ASP A 215 -4.67 14.24 26.18
CA ASP A 215 -4.72 14.91 27.48
C ASP A 215 -3.32 15.06 28.09
N GLU A 216 -2.56 13.97 28.10
CA GLU A 216 -1.26 13.93 28.78
C GLU A 216 -0.14 14.55 27.94
N GLU A 217 0.70 15.33 28.60
CA GLU A 217 1.83 16.02 27.98
C GLU A 217 2.84 15.03 27.35
N LYS A 218 3.00 13.81 27.91
CA LYS A 218 3.90 12.79 27.34
C LYS A 218 3.54 12.46 25.89
N TYR A 219 2.25 12.32 25.59
CA TYR A 219 1.77 11.98 24.25
C TYR A 219 1.90 13.17 23.30
N LYS A 220 1.56 14.38 23.78
CA LYS A 220 1.72 15.62 23.01
C LYS A 220 3.17 15.82 22.58
N GLN A 221 4.12 15.66 23.51
CA GLN A 221 5.54 15.80 23.23
C GLN A 221 6.06 14.74 22.24
N ALA A 222 5.56 13.51 22.33
CA ALA A 222 5.94 12.45 21.40
C ALA A 222 5.48 12.73 19.96
N ILE A 223 4.25 13.24 19.78
CA ILE A 223 3.64 13.48 18.46
C ILE A 223 4.05 14.82 17.84
N LYS A 224 4.33 15.84 18.65
CA LYS A 224 4.64 17.20 18.17
C LYS A 224 5.81 17.19 17.17
N GLY A 225 5.57 17.76 15.99
CA GLY A 225 6.54 17.83 14.89
C GLY A 225 6.81 16.51 14.16
N LYS A 226 6.09 15.42 14.46
CA LYS A 226 6.29 14.12 13.81
C LYS A 226 5.50 13.98 12.53
N ILE A 227 4.27 14.50 12.51
CA ILE A 227 3.38 14.48 11.34
C ILE A 227 3.73 15.67 10.46
N SER A 228 3.77 16.87 11.04
CA SER A 228 4.07 18.11 10.31
C SER A 228 5.51 18.18 9.79
N GLY A 229 6.44 17.46 10.42
CA GLY A 229 7.85 17.36 10.02
C GLY A 229 8.23 16.06 9.28
N MET A 230 7.23 15.27 8.88
CA MET A 230 7.44 13.94 8.27
C MET A 230 8.29 14.01 7.00
N ASP A 231 8.08 15.04 6.16
CA ASP A 231 8.85 15.29 4.93
C ASP A 231 10.34 15.55 5.21
N GLY A 232 10.63 16.33 6.25
CA GLY A 232 11.98 16.64 6.69
C GLY A 232 12.68 15.41 7.29
N LEU A 233 11.94 14.57 8.03
CA LEU A 233 12.45 13.29 8.53
C LEU A 233 12.75 12.33 7.37
N MET A 234 11.80 12.14 6.45
CA MET A 234 11.97 11.28 5.29
C MET A 234 13.10 11.76 4.37
N GLY A 235 13.21 13.07 4.13
CA GLY A 235 14.27 13.66 3.35
C GLY A 235 15.67 13.43 3.95
N LYS A 236 15.79 13.45 5.29
CA LYS A 236 17.05 13.13 5.98
C LYS A 236 17.41 11.64 5.83
N LEU A 237 16.45 10.74 6.04
CA LEU A 237 16.65 9.29 5.86
C LEU A 237 17.03 8.98 4.42
N HIS A 238 16.23 9.44 3.46
CA HIS A 238 16.51 9.25 2.04
C HIS A 238 17.89 9.78 1.63
N LYS A 239 18.29 10.96 2.09
CA LYS A 239 19.63 11.50 1.79
C LYS A 239 20.76 10.60 2.33
N ALA A 240 20.56 9.98 3.48
CA ALA A 240 21.53 9.05 4.07
C ALA A 240 21.54 7.69 3.34
N ASP A 241 20.38 7.24 2.87
CA ASP A 241 20.18 5.86 2.41
C ASP A 241 20.09 5.67 0.89
N LYS A 242 19.96 6.75 0.11
CA LYS A 242 19.73 6.69 -1.35
C LYS A 242 20.76 5.87 -2.13
N ASP A 243 21.98 5.73 -1.62
CA ASP A 243 23.08 4.97 -2.23
C ASP A 243 23.42 3.70 -1.41
N SER A 244 22.57 3.32 -0.46
CA SER A 244 22.78 2.16 0.40
C SER A 244 22.71 0.86 -0.40
N LYS A 245 23.64 -0.06 -0.11
CA LYS A 245 23.59 -1.43 -0.63
C LYS A 245 22.37 -2.21 -0.11
N HIS A 246 21.73 -1.74 0.95
CA HIS A 246 20.59 -2.39 1.61
C HIS A 246 19.22 -1.99 1.03
N LEU A 247 19.18 -1.11 0.02
CA LEU A 247 17.93 -0.75 -0.63
C LEU A 247 17.26 -1.93 -1.34
N VAL A 248 15.96 -2.04 -1.14
CA VAL A 248 15.03 -2.95 -1.82
C VAL A 248 13.89 -2.15 -2.45
N ILE A 249 13.23 -2.71 -3.46
CA ILE A 249 11.95 -2.21 -3.92
C ILE A 249 10.86 -2.74 -2.98
N GLN A 250 10.14 -1.81 -2.37
CA GLN A 250 9.09 -2.03 -1.38
C GLN A 250 7.70 -2.04 -2.02
N GLN A 251 6.71 -2.53 -1.27
CA GLN A 251 5.30 -2.30 -1.61
C GLN A 251 4.91 -0.86 -1.24
N GLY A 252 5.34 -0.36 -0.08
CA GLY A 252 5.34 1.05 0.28
C GLY A 252 4.02 1.63 0.82
N ASP A 253 2.96 0.83 0.92
CA ASP A 253 1.64 1.17 1.47
C ASP A 253 0.99 -0.03 2.19
N CYS A 254 1.70 -0.61 3.16
CA CYS A 254 1.26 -1.86 3.79
C CYS A 254 0.28 -1.57 4.94
N TRP A 255 -1.00 -1.88 4.71
CA TRP A 255 -2.05 -1.89 5.74
C TRP A 255 -3.16 -2.88 5.36
N THR A 256 -4.10 -3.17 6.28
CA THR A 256 -5.12 -4.22 6.11
C THR A 256 -5.94 -4.10 4.81
N ASN A 257 -6.21 -2.88 4.32
CA ASN A 257 -6.99 -2.70 3.08
C ASN A 257 -6.21 -3.02 1.80
N ASN A 258 -4.89 -3.07 1.86
CA ASN A 258 -4.02 -3.42 0.74
C ASN A 258 -3.60 -4.90 0.78
N VAL A 259 -4.28 -5.72 1.59
CA VAL A 259 -4.03 -7.16 1.68
C VAL A 259 -5.35 -7.93 1.63
N LEU A 260 -5.46 -8.82 0.65
CA LEU A 260 -6.54 -9.78 0.56
C LEU A 260 -6.13 -11.10 1.21
N PHE A 261 -7.05 -11.75 1.91
CA PHE A 261 -6.82 -12.99 2.64
C PHE A 261 -7.71 -14.11 2.13
N ARG A 262 -7.16 -15.31 2.01
CA ARG A 262 -7.91 -16.52 1.68
C ARG A 262 -8.09 -17.38 2.92
N LEU A 263 -9.34 -17.75 3.20
CA LEU A 263 -9.74 -18.57 4.34
C LEU A 263 -10.00 -20.01 3.90
N GLN A 264 -9.60 -20.97 4.73
CA GLN A 264 -9.97 -22.38 4.62
C GLN A 264 -10.38 -22.87 6.00
N ASP A 265 -11.63 -23.34 6.13
CA ASP A 265 -12.20 -23.80 7.42
C ASP A 265 -11.98 -22.77 8.56
N GLU A 266 -12.31 -21.51 8.28
CA GLU A 266 -12.11 -20.34 9.17
C GLU A 266 -10.65 -19.95 9.47
N ASN A 267 -9.67 -20.75 9.03
CA ASN A 267 -8.25 -20.45 9.18
C ASN A 267 -7.74 -19.67 7.97
N VAL A 268 -6.90 -18.67 8.23
CA VAL A 268 -6.26 -17.90 7.16
C VAL A 268 -5.09 -18.71 6.63
N VAL A 269 -5.12 -19.03 5.33
CA VAL A 269 -4.13 -19.93 4.72
C VAL A 269 -3.20 -19.24 3.75
N GLU A 270 -3.57 -18.06 3.26
CA GLU A 270 -2.78 -17.29 2.29
C GLU A 270 -3.21 -15.83 2.33
N CYS A 271 -2.30 -14.92 2.00
CA CYS A 271 -2.65 -13.54 1.71
C CYS A 271 -1.96 -13.06 0.43
N CYS A 272 -2.52 -12.01 -0.17
CA CYS A 272 -2.02 -11.38 -1.38
C CYS A 272 -2.02 -9.87 -1.19
N MET A 273 -0.85 -9.25 -1.32
CA MET A 273 -0.74 -7.80 -1.31
C MET A 273 -1.23 -7.24 -2.64
N ILE A 274 -1.97 -6.14 -2.57
CA ILE A 274 -2.46 -5.36 -3.70
C ILE A 274 -2.02 -3.90 -3.53
N ASP A 275 -2.35 -3.07 -4.51
CA ASP A 275 -2.06 -1.63 -4.52
C ASP A 275 -0.58 -1.29 -4.31
N TYR A 276 0.17 -1.23 -5.41
CA TYR A 276 1.61 -0.93 -5.38
C TYR A 276 1.92 0.53 -5.74
N GLN A 277 0.97 1.45 -5.53
CA GLN A 277 1.07 2.84 -5.97
C GLN A 277 2.20 3.63 -5.27
N PHE A 278 2.59 3.23 -4.05
CA PHE A 278 3.70 3.83 -3.29
C PHE A 278 4.97 2.99 -3.30
N ALA A 279 5.06 2.02 -4.21
CA ALA A 279 6.27 1.22 -4.40
C ALA A 279 7.44 2.13 -4.76
N CYS A 280 8.55 1.97 -4.04
CA CYS A 280 9.77 2.73 -4.25
C CYS A 280 10.98 1.99 -3.68
N ALA A 281 12.19 2.47 -3.99
CA ALA A 281 13.40 1.95 -3.36
C ALA A 281 13.65 2.61 -1.99
N ASN A 282 13.67 1.81 -0.93
CA ASN A 282 13.98 2.24 0.44
C ASN A 282 14.57 1.06 1.24
N LEU A 283 14.88 1.28 2.52
CA LEU A 283 15.31 0.21 3.41
C LEU A 283 14.14 -0.68 3.86
N PRO A 284 14.32 -2.01 3.96
CA PRO A 284 13.25 -2.96 4.28
C PRO A 284 12.43 -2.63 5.53
N VAL A 285 13.03 -1.96 6.52
CA VAL A 285 12.38 -1.56 7.77
C VAL A 285 11.16 -0.68 7.58
N ASP A 286 11.06 0.09 6.49
CA ASP A 286 9.92 0.99 6.23
C ASP A 286 8.61 0.21 5.98
N ASP A 287 8.62 -0.83 5.12
CA ASP A 287 7.47 -1.73 4.96
C ASP A 287 7.16 -2.51 6.25
N VAL A 288 8.20 -2.94 6.97
CA VAL A 288 8.01 -3.67 8.24
C VAL A 288 7.33 -2.78 9.27
N TYR A 289 7.74 -1.51 9.42
CA TYR A 289 7.07 -0.56 10.29
C TYR A 289 5.59 -0.38 9.92
N GLN A 290 5.29 -0.23 8.63
CA GLN A 290 3.91 -0.09 8.18
C GLN A 290 3.05 -1.29 8.56
N VAL A 291 3.50 -2.52 8.29
CA VAL A 291 2.76 -3.73 8.68
C VAL A 291 2.57 -3.79 10.20
N LEU A 292 3.66 -3.66 10.96
CA LEU A 292 3.61 -3.87 12.41
C LEU A 292 2.75 -2.83 13.09
N PHE A 293 2.77 -1.57 12.65
CA PHE A 293 2.01 -0.53 13.32
C PHE A 293 0.63 -0.34 12.70
N ASN A 294 0.45 -0.35 11.38
CA ASN A 294 -0.87 -0.09 10.78
C ASN A 294 -1.87 -1.25 10.93
N CYS A 295 -1.38 -2.49 11.06
CA CYS A 295 -2.26 -3.68 11.07
C CYS A 295 -2.52 -4.26 12.46
N SER A 296 -1.88 -3.76 13.53
CA SER A 296 -1.98 -4.32 14.87
C SER A 296 -2.46 -3.31 15.93
N ASP A 297 -2.97 -3.82 17.05
CA ASP A 297 -3.24 -3.06 18.27
C ASP A 297 -2.06 -3.11 19.25
N TYR A 298 -2.15 -2.35 20.34
CA TYR A 298 -1.12 -2.33 21.37
C TYR A 298 -0.88 -3.71 22.00
N ASP A 299 -1.94 -4.40 22.41
CA ASP A 299 -1.84 -5.69 23.10
C ASP A 299 -1.10 -6.74 22.24
N SER A 300 -1.39 -6.78 20.94
CA SER A 300 -0.72 -7.67 20.01
C SER A 300 0.75 -7.31 19.85
N ARG A 301 1.12 -6.02 19.77
CA ARG A 301 2.53 -5.61 19.75
C ARG A 301 3.23 -5.97 21.06
N ALA A 302 2.64 -5.64 22.21
CA ALA A 302 3.21 -5.94 23.52
C ALA A 302 3.52 -7.45 23.67
N LYS A 303 2.71 -8.32 23.07
CA LYS A 303 2.87 -9.77 23.15
C LYS A 303 3.74 -10.38 22.05
N HIS A 304 3.64 -9.91 20.81
CA HIS A 304 4.15 -10.61 19.63
C HIS A 304 5.20 -9.82 18.82
N PHE A 305 5.55 -8.60 19.21
CA PHE A 305 6.42 -7.74 18.37
C PHE A 305 7.77 -8.39 18.04
N GLN A 306 8.49 -8.93 19.02
CA GLN A 306 9.77 -9.61 18.76
C GLN A 306 9.59 -10.89 17.93
N GLU A 307 8.52 -11.64 18.18
CA GLU A 307 8.16 -12.83 17.39
C GLU A 307 7.99 -12.46 15.92
N TRP A 308 7.33 -11.33 15.62
CA TRP A 308 7.13 -10.85 14.26
C TRP A 308 8.43 -10.42 13.58
N LEU A 309 9.35 -9.75 14.29
CA LEU A 309 10.66 -9.40 13.76
C LEU A 309 11.50 -10.65 13.44
N ASP A 310 11.49 -11.63 14.35
CA ASP A 310 12.18 -12.89 14.15
C ASP A 310 11.58 -13.67 12.97
N TYR A 311 10.25 -13.64 12.83
CA TYR A 311 9.53 -14.27 11.73
C TYR A 311 9.88 -13.64 10.38
N TYR A 312 9.96 -12.30 10.31
CA TYR A 312 10.43 -11.57 9.13
C TYR A 312 11.82 -12.04 8.72
N HIS A 313 12.78 -12.03 9.65
CA HIS A 313 14.16 -12.44 9.38
C HIS A 313 14.29 -13.91 8.97
N MET A 314 13.53 -14.79 9.62
CA MET A 314 13.51 -16.21 9.28
C MET A 314 13.09 -16.42 7.83
N TYR A 315 11.96 -15.83 7.40
CA TYR A 315 11.48 -15.98 6.03
C TYR A 315 12.35 -15.25 5.01
N PHE A 316 12.85 -14.06 5.34
CA PHE A 316 13.80 -13.34 4.50
C PHE A 316 15.05 -14.17 4.23
N THR A 317 15.63 -14.76 5.28
CA THR A 317 16.80 -15.65 5.18
C THR A 317 16.49 -16.92 4.39
N LYS A 318 15.36 -17.57 4.68
CA LYS A 318 14.90 -18.76 3.95
C LYS A 318 14.77 -18.45 2.45
N TYR A 319 14.19 -17.31 2.10
CA TYR A 319 13.93 -16.97 0.71
C TYR A 319 15.20 -16.60 -0.06
N LEU A 320 16.11 -15.85 0.57
CA LEU A 320 17.44 -15.55 0.02
C LEU A 320 18.25 -16.80 -0.29
N TYR A 321 18.09 -17.87 0.50
CA TYR A 321 18.82 -19.12 0.30
C TYR A 321 18.57 -19.76 -1.08
N HIS A 322 17.34 -19.64 -1.63
CA HIS A 322 17.02 -20.12 -2.98
C HIS A 322 17.88 -19.45 -4.07
N PHE A 323 18.44 -18.28 -3.78
CA PHE A 323 19.27 -17.50 -4.70
C PHE A 323 20.76 -17.54 -4.34
N GLY A 324 21.17 -18.41 -3.40
CA GLY A 324 22.56 -18.51 -2.94
C GLY A 324 23.01 -17.32 -2.10
N LEU A 325 22.07 -16.51 -1.59
CA LEU A 325 22.37 -15.34 -0.77
C LEU A 325 22.27 -15.65 0.72
N LYS A 326 23.07 -14.94 1.52
CA LYS A 326 23.05 -15.02 2.98
C LYS A 326 22.61 -13.68 3.56
N ALA A 327 21.64 -13.70 4.47
CA ALA A 327 21.12 -12.51 5.14
C ALA A 327 22.25 -11.66 5.73
N ASP A 328 23.19 -12.27 6.45
CA ASP A 328 24.34 -11.58 7.06
C ASP A 328 25.18 -10.74 6.08
N ASN A 329 25.19 -11.11 4.80
CA ASN A 329 25.94 -10.38 3.77
C ASN A 329 25.12 -9.28 3.10
N VAL A 330 23.80 -9.46 2.98
CA VAL A 330 22.92 -8.55 2.24
C VAL A 330 22.17 -7.58 3.15
N TYR A 331 21.66 -8.04 4.29
CA TYR A 331 20.99 -7.26 5.33
C TYR A 331 20.87 -8.09 6.62
N SER A 332 21.85 -7.93 7.52
CA SER A 332 21.93 -8.73 8.75
C SER A 332 20.85 -8.31 9.75
N LYS A 333 20.61 -9.16 10.76
CA LYS A 333 19.67 -8.85 11.85
C LYS A 333 20.10 -7.61 12.63
N GLU A 334 21.38 -7.46 12.91
CA GLU A 334 21.92 -6.30 13.63
C GLU A 334 21.75 -5.00 12.82
N GLN A 335 21.96 -5.06 11.49
CA GLN A 335 21.72 -3.91 10.62
C GLN A 335 20.23 -3.55 10.59
N PHE A 336 19.34 -4.55 10.49
CA PHE A 336 17.90 -4.34 10.55
C PHE A 336 17.47 -3.69 11.87
N GLU A 337 17.91 -4.21 13.02
CA GLU A 337 17.60 -3.66 14.34
C GLU A 337 18.12 -2.22 14.50
N SER A 338 19.33 -1.94 14.01
CA SER A 338 19.86 -0.57 13.99
C SER A 338 19.04 0.37 13.12
N ASP A 339 18.55 -0.10 11.97
CA ASP A 339 17.73 0.70 11.07
C ASP A 339 16.32 0.91 11.63
N MET A 340 15.76 -0.05 12.36
CA MET A 340 14.51 0.12 13.10
C MET A 340 14.62 1.33 14.03
N ILE A 341 15.62 1.34 14.93
CA ILE A 341 15.85 2.48 15.84
C ILE A 341 16.00 3.81 15.08
N ARG A 342 16.74 3.80 13.97
CA ARG A 342 16.99 5.00 13.16
C ARG A 342 15.71 5.55 12.49
N TYR A 343 14.80 4.67 12.06
CA TYR A 343 13.55 5.02 11.41
C TYR A 343 12.41 5.35 12.39
N GLY A 344 12.55 4.99 13.68
CA GLY A 344 11.50 5.10 14.70
C GLY A 344 10.74 6.43 14.72
N LYS A 345 11.44 7.58 14.69
CA LYS A 345 10.78 8.90 14.70
C LYS A 345 9.93 9.18 13.46
N PHE A 346 10.39 8.73 12.29
CA PHE A 346 9.64 8.84 11.05
C PHE A 346 8.44 7.88 11.07
N ALA A 347 8.67 6.64 11.49
CA ALA A 347 7.64 5.61 11.59
C ALA A 347 6.50 6.01 12.54
N LEU A 348 6.80 6.66 13.68
CA LEU A 348 5.74 7.20 14.57
C LEU A 348 4.90 8.26 13.85
N GLY A 349 5.54 9.21 13.16
CA GLY A 349 4.84 10.25 12.41
C GLY A 349 3.94 9.66 11.32
N GLN A 350 4.44 8.68 10.58
CA GLN A 350 3.68 7.96 9.57
C GLN A 350 2.51 7.17 10.16
N ALA A 351 2.72 6.37 11.21
CA ALA A 351 1.66 5.58 11.83
C ALA A 351 0.57 6.46 12.47
N ALA A 352 0.96 7.59 13.07
CA ALA A 352 0.03 8.57 13.59
C ALA A 352 -0.78 9.21 12.44
N PHE A 353 -0.11 9.67 11.38
CA PHE A 353 -0.77 10.22 10.20
C PHE A 353 -1.76 9.22 9.58
N SER A 354 -1.35 7.98 9.34
CA SER A 354 -2.20 6.91 8.82
C SER A 354 -3.44 6.68 9.69
N SER A 355 -3.32 6.82 11.02
CA SER A 355 -4.47 6.67 11.93
C SER A 355 -5.61 7.67 11.66
N SER A 356 -5.34 8.81 11.02
CA SER A 356 -6.39 9.75 10.58
C SER A 356 -7.29 9.19 9.48
N PHE A 357 -6.82 8.19 8.72
CA PHE A 357 -7.56 7.52 7.66
C PHE A 357 -8.08 6.14 8.08
N LEU A 358 -7.24 5.36 8.79
CA LEU A 358 -7.55 3.98 9.20
C LEU A 358 -8.84 3.85 10.02
N LEU A 359 -9.16 4.87 10.82
CA LEU A 359 -10.28 4.84 11.77
C LEU A 359 -11.53 5.60 11.28
N LYS A 360 -11.53 6.11 10.04
CA LYS A 360 -12.69 6.78 9.46
C LYS A 360 -13.78 5.77 9.15
N ASN A 361 -14.99 6.02 9.65
CA ASN A 361 -16.16 5.25 9.28
C ASN A 361 -16.53 5.51 7.81
N ASP A 362 -17.41 4.68 7.25
CA ASP A 362 -17.77 4.74 5.83
C ASP A 362 -18.38 6.10 5.45
N GLU A 363 -19.22 6.70 6.30
CA GLU A 363 -19.86 8.00 6.05
C GLU A 363 -18.82 9.14 5.98
N ASP A 364 -17.88 9.18 6.93
CA ASP A 364 -16.81 10.18 6.98
C ASP A 364 -15.82 9.96 5.82
N ALA A 365 -15.61 8.72 5.40
CA ALA A 365 -14.82 8.39 4.21
C ALA A 365 -15.51 8.81 2.90
N GLU A 366 -16.84 8.68 2.80
CA GLU A 366 -17.61 9.19 1.65
C GLU A 366 -17.55 10.71 1.56
N LYS A 367 -17.70 11.42 2.68
CA LYS A 367 -17.56 12.88 2.73
C LYS A 367 -16.17 13.30 2.28
N MET A 368 -15.14 12.63 2.78
CA MET A 368 -13.75 12.88 2.39
C MET A 368 -13.54 12.68 0.89
N LYS A 369 -14.03 11.57 0.34
CA LYS A 369 -13.93 11.27 -1.08
C LYS A 369 -14.68 12.29 -1.94
N SER A 370 -15.91 12.65 -1.55
CA SER A 370 -16.69 13.67 -2.25
C SER A 370 -16.01 15.03 -2.25
N ALA A 371 -15.35 15.42 -1.15
CA ALA A 371 -14.58 16.65 -1.08
C ALA A 371 -13.36 16.59 -2.00
N MET A 372 -12.63 15.48 -2.04
CA MET A 372 -11.51 15.27 -2.97
C MET A 372 -11.96 15.31 -4.44
N ASP A 373 -13.08 14.65 -4.77
CA ASP A 373 -13.63 14.59 -6.12
C ASP A 373 -14.14 15.95 -6.63
N SER A 374 -14.39 16.92 -5.74
CA SER A 374 -14.83 18.26 -6.14
C SER A 374 -13.71 19.16 -6.70
N GLY A 375 -12.47 18.65 -6.80
CA GLY A 375 -11.37 19.32 -7.51
C GLY A 375 -10.86 20.59 -6.82
N ILE A 376 -10.90 20.64 -5.49
CA ILE A 376 -10.65 21.89 -4.79
C ILE A 376 -9.14 22.19 -4.70
N THR A 377 -8.78 23.37 -5.19
CA THR A 377 -7.41 23.87 -5.37
C THR A 377 -6.76 24.43 -4.09
N GLU A 378 -7.54 24.76 -3.07
CA GLU A 378 -7.07 25.20 -1.76
C GLU A 378 -7.89 24.53 -0.64
N LEU A 379 -7.21 23.84 0.28
CA LEU A 379 -7.85 23.30 1.48
C LEU A 379 -8.10 24.44 2.47
N THR A 380 -9.29 25.03 2.43
CA THR A 380 -9.72 25.99 3.45
C THR A 380 -9.79 25.32 4.83
N ASP A 381 -9.69 26.09 5.91
CA ASP A 381 -9.80 25.54 7.27
C ASP A 381 -11.15 24.85 7.53
N GLU A 382 -12.22 25.30 6.85
CA GLU A 382 -13.55 24.66 6.90
C GLU A 382 -13.53 23.30 6.21
N MET A 383 -12.90 23.19 5.04
CA MET A 383 -12.77 21.90 4.35
C MET A 383 -11.80 20.96 5.04
N LEU A 384 -10.71 21.47 5.61
CA LEU A 384 -9.81 20.68 6.45
C LEU A 384 -10.59 20.11 7.62
N LYS A 385 -11.43 20.92 8.26
CA LYS A 385 -12.31 20.47 9.33
C LYS A 385 -13.28 19.41 8.83
N GLU A 386 -13.86 19.51 7.63
CA GLU A 386 -14.71 18.46 7.06
C GLU A 386 -13.92 17.16 6.77
N LEU A 387 -12.77 17.25 6.10
CA LEU A 387 -11.89 16.13 5.75
C LEU A 387 -11.36 15.38 6.97
N THR A 388 -11.14 16.09 8.07
CA THR A 388 -10.63 15.52 9.33
C THR A 388 -11.72 15.28 10.36
N SER A 389 -12.93 15.81 10.14
CA SER A 389 -14.06 15.57 11.04
C SER A 389 -14.32 14.09 11.17
N SER A 390 -14.55 13.70 12.41
CA SER A 390 -14.88 12.33 12.77
C SER A 390 -15.93 12.41 13.87
N GLY A 391 -16.88 11.47 13.87
CA GLY A 391 -17.85 11.35 14.96
C GLY A 391 -17.18 11.20 16.33
N SER A 392 -17.89 11.52 17.42
CA SER A 392 -17.33 11.46 18.79
C SER A 392 -16.75 10.10 19.16
N SER A 393 -17.36 9.00 18.70
CA SER A 393 -16.86 7.64 18.89
C SER A 393 -15.55 7.38 18.13
N SER A 394 -15.41 7.91 16.91
CA SER A 394 -14.18 7.82 16.12
C SER A 394 -13.04 8.63 16.75
N MET A 395 -13.33 9.79 17.32
CA MET A 395 -12.33 10.61 18.03
C MET A 395 -11.81 9.92 19.29
N VAL A 396 -12.66 9.22 20.06
CA VAL A 396 -12.21 8.42 21.22
C VAL A 396 -11.30 7.27 20.79
N LYS A 397 -11.65 6.56 19.71
CA LYS A 397 -10.79 5.50 19.14
C LYS A 397 -9.45 6.05 18.66
N LEU A 398 -9.47 7.19 17.96
CA LEU A 398 -8.27 7.86 17.48
C LEU A 398 -7.36 8.28 18.63
N LYS A 399 -7.92 8.86 19.70
CA LYS A 399 -7.15 9.19 20.90
C LYS A 399 -6.45 7.97 21.48
N THR A 400 -7.23 6.92 21.79
CA THR A 400 -6.72 5.66 22.35
C THR A 400 -5.60 5.10 21.47
N ARG A 401 -5.83 5.10 20.15
CA ARG A 401 -4.87 4.64 19.16
C ARG A 401 -3.56 5.44 19.18
N LEU A 402 -3.62 6.76 19.29
CA LEU A 402 -2.43 7.62 19.34
C LEU A 402 -1.62 7.38 20.61
N GLU A 403 -2.29 7.24 21.75
CA GLU A 403 -1.67 6.95 23.05
C GLU A 403 -0.96 5.59 23.01
N GLU A 404 -1.65 4.56 22.53
CA GLU A 404 -1.12 3.21 22.32
C GLU A 404 0.07 3.14 21.35
N LEU A 405 0.06 3.95 20.28
CA LEU A 405 1.21 4.08 19.38
C LEU A 405 2.41 4.64 20.13
N VAL A 406 2.24 5.76 20.84
CA VAL A 406 3.32 6.38 21.60
C VAL A 406 3.89 5.42 22.65
N ASP A 407 3.03 4.75 23.42
CA ASP A 407 3.47 3.81 24.45
C ASP A 407 4.27 2.65 23.83
N SER A 408 3.79 2.06 22.72
CA SER A 408 4.55 1.04 21.99
C SER A 408 5.94 1.53 21.54
N PHE A 409 6.02 2.73 20.96
CA PHE A 409 7.29 3.27 20.48
C PHE A 409 8.27 3.59 21.62
N ILE A 410 7.78 4.01 22.80
CA ILE A 410 8.60 4.24 24.00
C ILE A 410 9.10 2.89 24.56
N GLU A 411 8.21 1.94 24.77
CA GLU A 411 8.54 0.62 25.36
C GLU A 411 9.53 -0.18 24.49
N LEU A 412 9.42 -0.05 23.17
CA LEU A 412 10.31 -0.69 22.21
C LEU A 412 11.64 0.09 22.00
N GLY A 413 11.79 1.27 22.58
CA GLY A 413 13.04 2.07 22.51
C GLY A 413 13.28 2.78 21.17
N TYR A 414 12.21 3.19 20.47
CA TYR A 414 12.28 3.82 19.15
C TYR A 414 12.15 5.36 19.15
N LEU A 415 11.97 5.99 20.32
CA LEU A 415 11.92 7.45 20.51
C LEU A 415 13.03 7.92 21.44
#